data_AF-A0A2I0I2P6-F1
#
_entry.id   AF-A0A2I0I2P6-F1
#
_cell.length_a   1.000
_cell.length_b   1.000
_cell.length_c   1.000
_cell.angle_alpha   90.00
_cell.angle_beta   90.00
_cell.angle_gamma   90.00
#
_symmetry.space_group_name_H-M   'P 1'
#
loop_
_entity.id
_entity.type
_entity.pdbx_description
1 polymer ?
#
loop_
_entity_poly.entity_id
_entity_poly.type
_entity_poly.pdbx_seq_one_letter_code
_entity_poly.pdbx_strand_id
1 'polypeptide(L)'
;MQGVQEETLKRILQENSQAEYLQNLGLNGRTDLESFKARVPLVTHKDLEPFIHRIADGDTSPILTGQPITTISLSSGTTQGKPKFVPFNDALVESTMQIYRTSFAYRNRYN
;
A
#
# COMPACT_ATOMS: atom_id res chain seq x y z
N MET A 1 8.52 -21.68 0.70
CA MET A 1 8.83 -20.24 0.51
C MET A 1 8.26 -19.69 -0.79
N GLN A 2 8.44 -20.34 -1.94
CA GLN A 2 7.93 -19.84 -3.23
C GLN A 2 6.39 -19.77 -3.32
N GLY A 3 5.68 -20.81 -2.86
CA GLY A 3 4.20 -20.82 -2.88
C GLY A 3 3.53 -19.73 -2.02
N VAL A 4 4.16 -19.30 -0.92
CA VAL A 4 3.63 -18.25 -0.04
C VAL A 4 3.67 -16.88 -0.74
N GLN A 5 4.70 -16.61 -1.53
CA GLN A 5 4.82 -15.35 -2.28
C GLN A 5 3.78 -15.26 -3.40
N GLU A 6 3.56 -16.35 -4.13
CA GLU A 6 2.55 -16.42 -5.19
C GLU A 6 1.13 -16.26 -4.63
N GLU A 7 0.82 -16.92 -3.51
CA GLU A 7 -0.47 -16.77 -2.82
C GLU A 7 -0.67 -15.33 -2.32
N THR A 8 0.39 -14.73 -1.77
CA THR A 8 0.35 -13.33 -1.30
C THR A 8 0.09 -12.37 -2.47
N LEU A 9 0.80 -12.54 -3.60
CA LEU A 9 0.58 -11.73 -4.79
C LEU A 9 -0.86 -11.90 -5.30
N LYS A 10 -1.34 -13.13 -5.41
CA LYS A 10 -2.70 -13.43 -5.86
C LYS A 10 -3.74 -12.72 -5.00
N ARG A 11 -3.60 -12.79 -3.67
CA ARG A 11 -4.50 -12.12 -2.73
C ARG A 11 -4.48 -10.60 -2.91
N ILE A 12 -3.29 -9.99 -3.01
CA ILE A 12 -3.15 -8.55 -3.25
C ILE A 12 -3.85 -8.14 -4.55
N LEU A 13 -3.66 -8.88 -5.64
CA LEU A 13 -4.29 -8.54 -6.93
C LEU A 13 -5.80 -8.75 -6.91
N GLN A 14 -6.31 -9.74 -6.17
CA GLN A 14 -7.75 -9.96 -5.99
C GLN A 14 -8.40 -8.80 -5.22
N GLU A 15 -7.85 -8.47 -4.05
CA GLU A 15 -8.34 -7.41 -3.17
C GLU A 15 -8.34 -6.03 -3.85
N ASN A 16 -7.40 -5.81 -4.77
CA ASN A 16 -7.20 -4.51 -5.43
C ASN A 16 -7.64 -4.50 -6.90
N SER A 17 -8.38 -5.52 -7.36
CA SER A 17 -8.78 -5.66 -8.78
C SER A 17 -9.59 -4.48 -9.33
N GLN A 18 -10.27 -3.73 -8.46
CA GLN A 18 -11.05 -2.54 -8.80
C GLN A 18 -10.27 -1.23 -8.66
N ALA A 19 -8.99 -1.29 -8.25
CA ALA A 19 -8.17 -0.09 -8.11
C ALA A 19 -7.90 0.54 -9.48
N GLU A 20 -8.14 1.84 -9.60
CA GLU A 20 -7.90 2.66 -10.79
C GLU A 20 -6.51 2.40 -11.38
N TYR A 21 -5.49 2.32 -10.52
CA TYR A 21 -4.12 2.05 -10.94
C TYR A 21 -3.98 0.71 -11.69
N LEU A 22 -4.56 -0.38 -11.18
CA LEU A 22 -4.47 -1.69 -11.83
C LEU A 22 -5.36 -1.79 -13.08
N GLN A 23 -6.50 -1.08 -13.09
CA GLN A 23 -7.36 -0.98 -14.27
C GLN A 23 -6.66 -0.23 -15.41
N ASN A 24 -6.01 0.89 -15.11
CA ASN A 24 -5.26 1.69 -16.08
C ASN A 24 -4.08 0.92 -16.69
N LEU A 25 -3.51 -0.04 -15.96
CA LEU A 25 -2.46 -0.94 -16.46
C LEU A 25 -3.02 -2.14 -17.25
N GLY A 26 -4.34 -2.23 -17.43
CA GLY A 26 -4.98 -3.28 -18.21
C GLY A 26 -4.88 -4.67 -17.57
N LEU A 27 -4.67 -4.74 -16.25
CA LEU A 27 -4.58 -6.01 -15.54
C LEU A 27 -5.94 -6.74 -15.57
N ASN A 28 -7.05 -6.00 -15.60
CA ASN A 28 -8.41 -6.49 -15.84
C ASN A 28 -8.79 -7.67 -14.93
N GLY A 29 -8.48 -7.58 -13.63
CA GLY A 29 -8.78 -8.61 -12.65
C GLY A 29 -7.92 -9.88 -12.75
N ARG A 30 -6.90 -9.92 -13.61
CA ARG A 30 -5.93 -11.03 -13.64
C ARG A 30 -5.06 -11.02 -12.38
N THR A 31 -4.77 -12.21 -11.87
CA THR A 31 -4.08 -12.40 -10.57
C THR A 31 -2.85 -13.29 -10.70
N ASP A 32 -2.50 -13.72 -11.90
CA ASP A 32 -1.35 -14.58 -12.18
C ASP A 32 -0.05 -13.76 -12.30
N LEU A 33 1.06 -14.41 -11.95
CA LEU A 33 2.39 -13.80 -11.90
C LEU A 33 2.84 -13.27 -13.27
N GLU A 34 2.54 -14.00 -14.35
CA GLU A 34 2.96 -13.63 -15.70
C GLU A 34 2.25 -12.36 -16.18
N SER A 35 0.93 -12.28 -15.95
CA SER A 35 0.15 -11.08 -16.24
C SER A 35 0.60 -9.87 -15.42
N PHE A 36 0.97 -10.06 -14.16
CA PHE A 36 1.50 -9.00 -13.31
C PHE A 36 2.83 -8.46 -13.86
N LYS A 37 3.80 -9.35 -14.12
CA LYS A 37 5.12 -8.97 -14.65
C LYS A 37 5.04 -8.28 -16.00
N ALA A 38 4.11 -8.70 -16.86
CA ALA A 38 3.97 -8.13 -18.20
C ALA A 38 3.30 -6.74 -18.20
N ARG A 39 2.52 -6.39 -17.18
CA ARG A 39 1.66 -5.19 -17.18
C ARG A 39 2.00 -4.15 -16.12
N VAL A 40 2.52 -4.57 -14.97
CA VAL A 40 2.79 -3.66 -13.85
C VAL A 40 4.26 -3.24 -13.89
N PRO A 41 4.55 -1.97 -14.25
CA PRO A 41 5.93 -1.50 -14.33
C PRO A 41 6.54 -1.32 -12.94
N LEU A 42 7.88 -1.31 -12.88
CA LEU A 42 8.59 -0.81 -11.72
C LEU A 42 8.46 0.71 -11.68
N VAL A 43 7.90 1.23 -10.59
CA VAL A 43 7.62 2.66 -10.42
C VAL A 43 8.33 3.23 -9.20
N THR A 44 8.55 4.54 -9.22
CA THR A 44 9.06 5.31 -8.09
C THR A 44 7.91 5.98 -7.34
N HIS A 45 8.20 6.51 -6.15
CA HIS A 45 7.21 7.27 -5.38
C HIS A 45 6.65 8.48 -6.16
N LYS A 46 7.48 9.13 -6.97
CA LYS A 46 7.08 10.28 -7.80
C LYS A 46 5.98 9.91 -8.81
N ASP A 47 6.03 8.70 -9.35
CA ASP A 47 5.03 8.22 -10.31
C ASP A 47 3.67 7.98 -9.63
N LEU A 48 3.67 7.77 -8.32
CA LEU A 48 2.47 7.55 -7.50
C LEU A 48 1.96 8.83 -6.80
N GLU A 49 2.75 9.90 -6.75
CA GLU A 49 2.37 11.17 -6.10
C GLU A 49 0.99 11.70 -6.52
N PRO A 50 0.59 11.69 -7.81
CA PRO A 50 -0.73 12.16 -8.22
C PRO A 50 -1.89 11.39 -7.57
N PHE A 51 -1.74 10.07 -7.45
CA PHE A 51 -2.74 9.21 -6.80
C PHE A 51 -2.77 9.44 -5.30
N ILE A 52 -1.59 9.55 -4.67
CA ILE A 52 -1.47 9.78 -3.23
C ILE A 52 -2.05 11.15 -2.85
N HIS A 53 -1.85 12.18 -3.66
CA HIS A 53 -2.43 13.50 -3.44
C HIS A 53 -3.95 13.49 -3.51
N ARG A 54 -4.55 12.81 -4.51
CA ARG A 54 -6.01 12.65 -4.56
C ARG A 54 -6.58 12.01 -3.30
N ILE A 55 -5.92 10.96 -2.80
CA ILE A 55 -6.32 10.29 -1.56
C ILE A 55 -6.18 11.25 -0.36
N ALA A 56 -5.09 12.02 -0.29
CA ALA A 56 -4.86 13.01 0.77
C ALA A 56 -5.90 14.14 0.75
N ASP A 57 -6.37 14.53 -0.44
CA ASP A 57 -7.41 15.54 -0.66
C ASP A 57 -8.83 15.00 -0.37
N GLY A 58 -8.96 13.71 -0.01
CA GLY A 58 -10.20 13.08 0.45
C GLY A 58 -10.93 12.23 -0.59
N ASP A 59 -10.31 11.92 -1.73
CA ASP A 59 -10.88 10.97 -2.70
C ASP A 59 -10.92 9.55 -2.09
N THR A 60 -12.13 9.03 -1.91
CA THR A 60 -12.40 7.71 -1.31
C THR A 60 -12.66 6.62 -2.36
N SER A 61 -12.56 6.96 -3.65
CA SER A 61 -12.63 5.97 -4.72
C SER A 61 -11.45 4.98 -4.65
N PRO A 62 -11.59 3.76 -5.19
CA PRO A 62 -10.51 2.78 -5.15
C PRO A 62 -9.38 3.19 -6.11
N ILE A 63 -8.46 4.04 -5.67
CA ILE A 63 -7.39 4.58 -6.52
C ILE A 63 -6.21 3.60 -6.58
N LEU A 64 -5.52 3.40 -5.45
CA LEU A 64 -4.36 2.51 -5.32
C LEU A 64 -4.72 1.17 -4.70
N THR A 65 -5.80 1.13 -3.91
CA THR A 65 -6.26 -0.05 -3.19
C THR A 65 -7.77 -0.23 -3.37
N GLY A 66 -8.24 -1.47 -3.29
CA GLY A 66 -9.68 -1.76 -3.30
C GLY A 66 -10.39 -1.39 -2.00
N GLN A 67 -9.64 -1.22 -0.91
CA GLN A 67 -10.13 -0.71 0.36
C GLN A 67 -9.77 0.77 0.52
N PRO A 68 -10.62 1.59 1.16
CA PRO A 68 -10.31 3.00 1.44
C PRO A 68 -9.02 3.16 2.26
N ILE A 69 -8.25 4.20 1.94
CA ILE A 69 -7.12 4.64 2.75
C ILE A 69 -7.61 5.75 3.67
N THR A 70 -7.55 5.50 4.98
CA THR A 70 -8.05 6.41 6.02
C THR A 70 -6.94 7.23 6.67
N THR A 71 -5.69 6.81 6.51
CA THR A 71 -4.54 7.41 7.18
C THR A 71 -3.35 7.51 6.22
N ILE A 72 -2.59 8.60 6.31
CA ILE A 72 -1.34 8.79 5.56
C ILE A 72 -0.22 9.05 6.56
N SER A 73 0.87 8.30 6.45
CA SER A 73 2.08 8.47 7.24
C SER A 73 3.14 9.26 6.49
N LEU A 74 4.00 9.96 7.24
CA LEU A 74 5.18 10.64 6.71
C LEU A 74 6.40 9.75 6.90
N SER A 75 7.02 9.34 5.78
CA SER A 75 8.30 8.65 5.84
C SER A 75 9.44 9.62 6.14
N SER A 76 10.51 9.15 6.79
CA SER A 76 11.76 9.92 6.95
C SER A 76 12.49 10.19 5.63
N GLY A 77 12.17 9.43 4.57
CA GLY A 77 12.68 9.65 3.22
C GLY A 77 11.94 10.79 2.51
N THR A 78 12.69 11.53 1.69
CA THR A 78 12.16 12.68 0.93
C THR A 78 12.13 12.42 -0.58
N THR A 79 11.15 12.98 -1.30
CA THR A 79 11.17 13.16 -2.75
C THR A 79 11.36 14.65 -3.03
N GLN A 80 12.47 15.03 -3.69
CA GLN A 80 12.78 16.44 -4.01
C GLN A 80 12.73 17.38 -2.77
N GLY A 81 13.17 16.90 -1.61
CA GLY A 81 13.17 17.67 -0.37
C GLY A 81 11.83 17.74 0.37
N LYS A 82 10.76 17.15 -0.16
CA LYS A 82 9.46 17.01 0.53
C LYS A 82 9.33 15.63 1.17
N PRO A 83 8.74 15.51 2.38
CA PRO A 83 8.45 14.21 2.99
C PRO A 83 7.58 13.34 2.08
N LYS A 84 7.87 12.03 2.01
CA LYS A 84 7.02 11.10 1.27
C LYS A 84 5.79 10.73 2.09
N PHE A 85 4.62 10.97 1.50
CA PHE A 85 3.35 10.44 1.97
C PHE A 85 3.25 8.95 1.64
N VAL A 86 2.95 8.13 2.65
CA VAL A 86 2.74 6.69 2.52
C VAL A 86 1.32 6.37 2.98
N PRO A 87 0.45 5.89 2.09
CA PRO A 87 -0.89 5.45 2.45
C PRO A 87 -0.89 4.26 3.42
N PHE A 88 -1.73 4.32 4.46
CA PHE A 88 -2.01 3.23 5.38
C PHE A 88 -3.50 2.90 5.32
N ASN A 89 -3.83 1.62 5.09
CA ASN A 89 -5.17 1.11 5.33
C ASN A 89 -5.34 0.77 6.82
N ASP A 90 -6.59 0.59 7.27
CA ASP A 90 -6.89 0.35 8.69
C ASP A 90 -6.17 -0.87 9.27
N ALA A 91 -6.03 -1.94 8.47
CA ALA A 91 -5.31 -3.16 8.88
C ALA A 91 -3.82 -2.88 9.18
N LEU A 92 -3.16 -2.05 8.36
CA LEU A 92 -1.78 -1.63 8.58
C LEU A 92 -1.65 -0.72 9.80
N VAL A 93 -2.62 0.18 10.04
CA VAL A 93 -2.65 1.03 11.24
C VAL A 93 -2.79 0.17 12.50
N GLU A 94 -3.73 -0.77 12.51
CA GLU A 94 -3.99 -1.64 13.66
C GLU A 94 -2.76 -2.48 14.01
N SER A 95 -2.16 -3.15 13.01
CA SER A 95 -0.96 -3.94 13.20
C SER A 95 0.21 -3.09 13.73
N THR A 96 0.41 -1.90 13.16
CA THR A 96 1.44 -0.97 13.61
C THR A 96 1.21 -0.54 15.07
N MET A 97 -0.02 -0.22 15.44
CA MET A 97 -0.39 0.16 16.81
C MET A 97 -0.18 -0.99 17.81
N GLN A 98 -0.48 -2.23 17.43
CA GLN A 98 -0.20 -3.41 18.26
C GLN A 98 1.31 -3.61 18.49
N ILE A 99 2.14 -3.43 17.45
CA ILE A 99 3.60 -3.50 17.57
C ILE A 99 4.12 -2.41 18.51
N TYR A 100 3.63 -1.18 18.37
CA TYR A 100 4.01 -0.07 19.26
C TYR A 100 3.62 -0.34 20.71
N ARG A 101 2.40 -0.80 20.96
CA ARG A 101 1.91 -1.15 22.31
C ARG A 101 2.77 -2.23 22.95
N THR A 102 3.07 -3.29 22.21
CA THR A 102 3.91 -4.41 22.69
C THR A 102 5.34 -3.93 22.99
N SER A 103 5.92 -3.11 22.10
CA SER A 103 7.26 -2.55 22.28
C SER A 103 7.35 -1.61 23.48
N PHE A 104 6.34 -0.75 23.69
CA PHE A 104 6.24 0.14 24.84
C PHE A 104 6.11 -0.65 26.14
N ALA A 105 5.23 -1.65 26.17
CA ALA A 105 5.05 -2.53 27.32
C ALA A 105 6.36 -3.26 27.67
N TYR A 106 7.12 -3.74 26.69
CA TYR A 106 8.41 -4.38 26.93
C TYR A 106 9.45 -3.40 27.48
N ARG A 107 9.59 -2.21 26.88
CA ARG A 107 10.55 -1.19 27.32
C ARG A 107 10.29 -0.70 28.75
N ASN A 108 9.02 -0.58 29.14
CA ASN A 108 8.66 -0.14 30.49
C ASN A 108 8.60 -1.26 31.53
N ARG A 109 8.75 -2.53 31.12
CA ARG A 109 8.80 -3.65 32.06
C ARG A 109 10.17 -3.85 32.71
N TYR A 110 11.19 -3.17 32.19
CA TYR A 110 12.58 -3.22 32.66
C TYR A 110 13.13 -1.86 33.11
N ASN A 111 12.23 -0.89 33.36
CA ASN A 111 12.54 0.36 34.06
C ASN A 111 11.96 0.32 35.47
#